data_AF-X1VHM6-F1
#
_entry.id   AF-X1VHM6-F1
#
_cell.length_a   1.000
_cell.length_b   1.000
_cell.length_c   1.000
_cell.angle_alpha   90.00
_cell.angle_beta   90.00
_cell.angle_gamma   90.00
#
_symmetry.space_group_name_H-M   'P 1'
#
loop_
_entity.id
_entity.type
_entity.pdbx_description
1 polymer ?
#
loop_
_entity_poly.entity_id
_entity_poly.type
_entity_poly.pdbx_seq_one_letter_code
_entity_poly.pdbx_strand_id
1 'polypeptide(L)'
;HLIPFKILDRAGKIRGAPRDAEIADLSTDENRGKNFGFLRTMDNLGAVCGTLLCLLLFNKLGYKNLFLIAAIPSFIGAIIILMFI
;
A
#
# COMPACT_ATOMS: atom_id res chain seq x y z
N HIS A 1 -17.84 -16.45 -12.69
CA HIS A 1 -18.13 -15.08 -12.20
C HIS A 1 -16.98 -14.37 -11.45
N LEU A 2 -15.71 -14.80 -11.56
CA LEU A 2 -14.57 -14.16 -10.84
C LEU A 2 -13.74 -13.17 -11.70
N ILE A 3 -14.02 -13.11 -12.99
CA ILE A 3 -13.35 -12.23 -13.96
C ILE A 3 -13.41 -10.74 -13.55
N PRO A 4 -14.57 -10.16 -13.15
CA PRO A 4 -14.61 -8.74 -12.78
C PRO A 4 -13.76 -8.41 -11.56
N PHE A 5 -13.73 -9.29 -10.55
CA PHE A 5 -12.90 -9.10 -9.36
C PHE A 5 -11.40 -9.14 -9.67
N LYS A 6 -10.97 -10.01 -10.59
CA LYS A 6 -9.57 -10.05 -11.05
C LYS A 6 -9.15 -8.79 -11.81
N ILE A 7 -10.06 -8.22 -12.59
CA ILE A 7 -9.82 -6.97 -13.33
C ILE A 7 -9.70 -5.80 -12.34
N LEU A 8 -10.56 -5.74 -11.32
CA LEU A 8 -10.47 -4.73 -10.25
C LEU A 8 -9.15 -4.83 -9.47
N ASP A 9 -8.71 -6.03 -9.12
CA ASP A 9 -7.42 -6.25 -8.45
C ASP A 9 -6.23 -5.80 -9.33
N ARG A 10 -6.32 -6.01 -10.64
CA ARG A 10 -5.31 -5.53 -11.61
C ARG A 10 -5.31 -4.00 -11.73
N ALA A 11 -6.49 -3.38 -11.77
CA ALA A 11 -6.62 -1.92 -11.85
C ALA A 11 -5.98 -1.23 -10.63
N GLY A 12 -6.18 -1.77 -9.42
CA GLY A 12 -5.58 -1.24 -8.20
C GLY A 12 -4.04 -1.26 -8.16
N LYS A 13 -3.40 -2.11 -8.98
CA LYS A 13 -1.93 -2.20 -9.08
C LYS A 13 -1.31 -1.14 -9.98
N ILE A 14 -2.12 -0.46 -10.81
CA ILE A 14 -1.63 0.55 -11.77
C ILE A 14 -1.03 1.78 -11.07
N ARG A 15 -1.44 2.07 -9.82
CA ARG A 15 -0.92 3.17 -8.99
C ARG A 15 0.59 3.13 -8.71
N GLY A 16 1.25 1.98 -8.89
CA GLY A 16 2.69 1.86 -8.65
C GLY A 16 3.52 2.65 -9.64
N ALA A 17 3.20 2.58 -10.93
CA ALA A 17 3.93 3.26 -11.99
C ALA A 17 3.97 4.80 -11.85
N PRO A 18 2.85 5.52 -11.64
CA PRO A 18 2.90 6.97 -11.45
C PRO A 18 3.62 7.38 -10.17
N ARG A 19 3.44 6.63 -9.06
CA ARG A 19 4.16 6.88 -7.80
C ARG A 19 5.68 6.79 -7.98
N ASP A 20 6.14 5.75 -8.67
CA ASP A 20 7.57 5.54 -8.89
C ASP A 20 8.13 6.59 -9.87
N ALA A 21 7.31 7.11 -10.80
CA ALA A 21 7.67 8.22 -11.67
C ALA A 21 7.80 9.55 -10.92
N GLU A 22 6.85 9.90 -10.05
CA GLU A 22 6.94 11.11 -9.21
C GLU A 22 8.20 11.13 -8.35
N ILE A 23 8.57 9.98 -7.78
CA ILE A 23 9.80 9.86 -6.99
C ILE A 23 11.04 9.99 -7.87
N ALA A 24 11.01 9.47 -9.09
CA ALA A 24 12.11 9.64 -10.04
C ALA A 24 12.29 11.11 -10.43
N ASP A 25 11.20 11.84 -10.67
CA ASP A 25 11.22 13.25 -11.05
C ASP A 25 11.72 14.16 -9.92
N LEU A 26 11.44 13.81 -8.66
CA LEU A 26 11.91 14.54 -7.47
C LEU A 26 13.34 14.16 -7.04
N SER A 27 13.91 13.09 -7.59
CA SER A 27 15.23 12.58 -7.22
C SER A 27 16.33 13.08 -8.17
N THR A 28 17.51 13.36 -7.63
CA THR A 28 18.74 13.60 -8.41
C THR A 28 19.52 12.31 -8.59
N ASP A 29 20.42 12.25 -9.57
CA ASP A 29 21.21 11.04 -9.87
C ASP A 29 21.98 10.50 -8.65
N GLU A 30 22.43 11.38 -7.75
CA GLU A 30 23.15 11.01 -6.53
C GLU A 30 22.22 10.43 -5.44
N ASN A 31 20.97 10.89 -5.33
CA ASN A 31 20.06 10.51 -4.23
C ASN A 31 19.00 9.46 -4.61
N ARG A 32 18.84 9.19 -5.91
CA ARG A 32 17.82 8.30 -6.47
C ARG A 32 17.83 6.91 -5.82
N GLY A 33 19.00 6.31 -5.62
CA GLY A 33 19.11 5.01 -4.96
C GLY A 33 18.59 5.01 -3.52
N LYS A 34 18.83 6.10 -2.78
CA LYS A 34 18.37 6.27 -1.39
C LYS A 34 16.86 6.49 -1.33
N ASN A 35 16.30 7.30 -2.22
CA ASN A 35 14.87 7.61 -2.24
C ASN A 35 14.03 6.38 -2.60
N PHE A 36 14.42 5.63 -3.64
CA PHE A 36 13.78 4.35 -3.97
C PHE A 36 13.99 3.29 -2.89
N GLY A 37 15.17 3.25 -2.26
CA GLY A 37 15.46 2.36 -1.14
C GLY A 37 14.55 2.63 0.07
N PHE A 38 14.33 3.90 0.40
CA PHE A 38 13.44 4.32 1.47
C PHE A 38 11.99 3.91 1.18
N LEU A 39 11.48 4.23 -0.03
CA LEU A 39 10.14 3.83 -0.46
C LEU A 39 9.92 2.31 -0.33
N ARG A 40 10.86 1.52 -0.88
CA ARG A 40 10.77 0.06 -0.84
C ARG A 40 10.86 -0.48 0.59
N THR A 41 11.66 0.16 1.44
CA THR A 41 11.74 -0.20 2.86
C THR A 41 10.41 0.08 3.56
N MET A 42 9.77 1.22 3.30
CA MET A 42 8.45 1.53 3.84
C MET A 42 7.38 0.54 3.38
N ASP A 43 7.35 0.19 2.09
CA ASP A 43 6.40 -0.80 1.55
C ASP A 43 6.58 -2.17 2.26
N ASN A 44 7.82 -2.62 2.45
CA ASN A 44 8.12 -3.88 3.14
C ASN A 44 7.80 -3.83 4.64
N LEU A 45 8.14 -2.73 5.32
CA LEU A 45 7.81 -2.55 6.73
C LEU A 45 6.30 -2.54 6.95
N GLY A 46 5.54 -1.89 6.08
CA GLY A 46 4.08 -1.92 6.12
C GLY A 46 3.54 -3.35 5.99
N ALA A 47 4.06 -4.14 5.06
CA ALA A 47 3.66 -5.54 4.87
C ALA A 47 3.99 -6.41 6.09
N VAL A 48 5.19 -6.27 6.66
CA VAL A 48 5.62 -7.01 7.85
C VAL A 48 4.78 -6.61 9.06
N CYS A 49 4.68 -5.31 9.36
CA CYS A 49 3.90 -4.81 10.48
C CYS A 49 2.42 -5.20 10.37
N GLY A 50 1.82 -5.05 9.18
CA GLY A 50 0.43 -5.45 8.93
C GLY A 50 0.19 -6.94 9.13
N THR A 51 1.11 -7.79 8.67
CA THR A 51 1.02 -9.25 8.85
C THR A 51 1.18 -9.65 10.31
N LEU A 52 2.11 -9.04 11.05
CA LEU A 52 2.29 -9.28 12.48
C LEU A 52 1.04 -8.85 13.28
N LEU A 53 0.51 -7.67 12.98
CA LEU A 53 -0.71 -7.17 13.63
C LEU A 53 -1.89 -8.10 13.36
N CYS A 54 -2.02 -8.57 12.11
CA CYS A 54 -3.02 -9.55 11.69
C CYS A 54 -2.93 -10.83 12.53
N LEU A 55 -1.74 -11.43 12.64
CA LEU A 55 -1.52 -12.66 13.40
C LEU A 55 -1.85 -12.50 14.89
N LEU A 56 -1.45 -11.38 15.51
CA LEU A 56 -1.71 -11.12 16.93
C LEU A 56 -3.20 -10.91 17.24
N LEU A 57 -3.91 -10.25 16.33
CA LEU A 57 -5.30 -9.87 16.50
C LEU A 57 -6.30 -10.91 15.99
N PHE A 58 -5.85 -11.86 15.15
CA PHE A 58 -6.68 -12.87 14.52
C PHE A 58 -7.53 -13.66 15.52
N ASN A 59 -6.91 -14.15 16.61
CA ASN A 59 -7.60 -14.96 17.63
C ASN A 59 -8.63 -14.17 18.46
N LYS A 60 -8.51 -12.84 18.53
CA LYS A 60 -9.40 -12.00 19.36
C LYS A 60 -10.55 -11.38 18.57
N LEU A 61 -10.30 -10.97 17.33
CA LEU A 61 -11.24 -10.20 16.52
C LEU A 61 -11.94 -11.06 15.45
N GLY A 62 -11.34 -12.20 15.08
CA GLY A 62 -11.81 -13.00 13.95
C GLY A 62 -11.61 -12.32 12.60
N TYR A 63 -11.85 -13.07 11.52
CA TYR A 63 -11.55 -12.62 10.15
C TYR A 63 -12.31 -11.36 9.73
N LYS A 64 -13.60 -11.24 10.08
CA LYS A 64 -14.46 -10.13 9.64
C LYS A 64 -14.02 -8.77 10.21
N ASN A 65 -13.81 -8.69 11.53
CA ASN A 65 -13.40 -7.43 12.15
C ASN A 65 -11.99 -7.04 11.73
N LEU A 66 -11.10 -8.01 11.51
CA LEU A 66 -9.76 -7.74 11.05
C LEU A 66 -9.76 -7.09 9.65
N PHE A 67 -10.59 -7.58 8.74
CA PHE A 67 -10.77 -6.99 7.41
C PHE A 67 -11.34 -5.56 7.48
N LEU A 68 -12.31 -5.32 8.37
CA LEU A 68 -12.87 -3.99 8.62
C LEU A 68 -11.80 -3.01 9.12
N ILE A 69 -10.96 -3.43 10.07
CA ILE A 69 -9.87 -2.60 10.59
C ILE A 69 -8.82 -2.35 9.50
N ALA A 70 -8.47 -3.34 8.68
CA ALA A 70 -7.54 -3.18 7.56
C ALA A 70 -8.04 -2.24 6.46
N ALA A 71 -9.37 -2.07 6.34
CA ALA A 71 -9.96 -1.11 5.41
C ALA A 71 -9.68 0.35 5.83
N ILE A 72 -9.54 0.64 7.12
CA ILE A 72 -9.33 2.00 7.64
C ILE A 72 -8.03 2.64 7.10
N PRO A 73 -6.82 2.06 7.30
CA PRO A 73 -5.59 2.67 6.78
C PRO A 73 -5.59 2.70 5.24
N SER A 74 -6.24 1.73 4.59
CA SER A 74 -6.38 1.72 3.13
C SER A 74 -7.22 2.90 2.63
N PHE A 75 -8.32 3.21 3.33
CA PHE A 75 -9.20 4.33 3.02
C PHE A 75 -8.52 5.68 3.29
N ILE A 76 -7.81 5.80 4.41
CA ILE A 76 -7.01 7.00 4.74
C ILE A 76 -5.97 7.26 3.63
N GLY A 77 -5.23 6.22 3.21
CA GLY A 77 -4.26 6.34 2.12
C GLY A 77 -4.90 6.80 0.81
N ALA A 78 -6.07 6.29 0.46
CA ALA A 78 -6.81 6.72 -0.72
C ALA A 78 -7.24 8.19 -0.65
N ILE A 79 -7.74 8.64 0.51
CA ILE A 79 -8.11 10.05 0.73
C ILE A 79 -6.89 10.96 0.59
N ILE A 80 -5.76 10.59 1.19
CA ILE A 80 -4.53 11.39 1.12
C ILE A 80 -4.10 11.54 -0.33
N ILE A 81 -4.06 10.44 -1.10
CA ILE A 81 -3.71 10.50 -2.53
C ILE A 81 -4.68 11.42 -3.29
N LEU A 82 -5.98 11.31 -3.02
CA LEU A 82 -7.00 12.15 -3.68
C LEU A 82 -6.89 13.64 -3.31
N MET A 83 -6.42 13.97 -2.11
CA MET A 83 -6.21 15.36 -1.70
C MET A 83 -4.93 15.99 -2.28
N PHE A 84 -3.92 15.17 -2.60
CA PHE A 84 -2.63 15.62 -3.13
C PHE A 84 -2.58 15.63 -4.67
N ILE A 85 -3.46 14.87 -5.33
CA ILE A 85 -3.78 14.99 -6.76
C ILE A 85 -4.63 16.23 -7.00
#